data_AF-A0A9R1C7P5-F1
#
_entry.id   AF-A0A9R1C7P5-F1
#
_cell.length_a   1.000
_cell.length_b   1.000
_cell.length_c   1.000
_cell.angle_alpha   90.00
_cell.angle_beta   90.00
_cell.angle_gamma   90.00
#
_symmetry.space_group_name_H-M   'P 1'
#
loop_
_entity.id
_entity.type
_entity.pdbx_description
1 polymer ?
#
loop_
_entity_poly.entity_id
_entity_poly.type
_entity_poly.pdbx_seq_one_letter_code
_entity_poly.pdbx_strand_id
1 'polypeptide(L)'
;MKYDKLTIMGLPKKFKVYYALDYLYSGCQLPDNPDDIIYDEWPADGDEGEDAMMVYEYNKSATGVYVAYNENVHALSLELSPWASDADVSLYVKLVNAVLKKHPRAKLYAQYDILKGLTEEDEKKMIADRQSYVKRLLKTKDGFTMEGLFHGFTLKVAHLRLAPTLDIQARDLRQMFADMQWEKD
;
A
#
# COMPACT_ATOMS: atom_id res chain seq x y z
N MET A 1 -2.89 -7.21 -10.14
CA MET A 1 -4.04 -6.34 -10.51
C MET A 1 -3.45 -5.07 -11.14
N LYS A 2 -4.23 -4.27 -11.89
CA LYS A 2 -3.69 -3.17 -12.73
C LYS A 2 -2.83 -2.17 -11.93
N TYR A 3 -3.26 -1.86 -10.70
CA TYR A 3 -2.68 -0.83 -9.86
C TYR A 3 -1.79 -1.38 -8.73
N ASP A 4 -1.35 -2.63 -8.82
CA ASP A 4 -0.51 -3.21 -7.76
C ASP A 4 0.90 -2.64 -7.78
N LYS A 5 1.36 -2.19 -8.95
CA LYS A 5 2.63 -1.50 -9.12
C LYS A 5 2.41 -0.28 -10.01
N LEU A 6 2.83 0.88 -9.50
CA LEU A 6 2.84 2.13 -10.22
C LEU A 6 4.24 2.70 -10.25
N THR A 7 4.54 3.44 -11.31
CA THR A 7 5.86 4.06 -11.48
C THR A 7 5.68 5.53 -11.82
N ILE A 8 6.29 6.41 -11.03
CA ILE A 8 6.38 7.84 -11.31
C ILE A 8 7.76 8.13 -11.90
N MET A 9 7.81 8.55 -13.15
CA MET A 9 9.05 8.90 -13.85
C MET A 9 9.24 10.41 -13.96
N GLY A 10 10.49 10.85 -14.03
CA GLY A 10 10.84 12.26 -14.22
C GLY A 10 10.98 13.03 -12.90
N LEU A 11 11.29 12.34 -11.81
CA LEU A 11 11.63 12.95 -10.54
C LEU A 11 13.07 13.52 -10.55
N PRO A 12 13.42 14.43 -9.63
CA PRO A 12 14.77 14.97 -9.53
C PRO A 12 15.83 13.89 -9.33
N LYS A 13 17.07 14.12 -9.82
CA LYS A 13 18.18 13.15 -9.70
C LYS A 13 18.54 12.74 -8.27
N LYS A 14 18.30 13.64 -7.31
CA LYS A 14 18.56 13.44 -5.88
C LYS A 14 17.23 13.43 -5.12
N PHE A 15 16.34 12.54 -5.53
CA PHE A 15 15.10 12.29 -4.79
C PHE A 15 15.40 11.31 -3.66
N LYS A 16 14.81 11.53 -2.50
CA LYS A 16 14.90 10.60 -1.36
C LYS A 16 13.51 10.09 -1.06
N VAL A 17 13.39 8.80 -0.78
CA VAL A 17 12.08 8.16 -0.70
C VAL A 17 11.21 8.73 0.40
N TYR A 18 11.79 9.04 1.57
CA TYR A 18 11.05 9.64 2.69
C TYR A 18 10.35 10.96 2.34
N TYR A 19 10.81 11.70 1.32
CA TYR A 19 10.09 12.90 0.86
C TYR A 19 8.69 12.59 0.35
N ALA A 20 8.43 11.36 -0.14
CA ALA A 20 7.09 10.97 -0.55
C ALA A 20 6.11 11.00 0.64
N LEU A 21 6.56 10.60 1.82
CA LEU A 21 5.78 10.67 3.06
C LEU A 21 5.63 12.12 3.54
N ASP A 22 6.70 12.91 3.53
CA ASP A 22 6.66 14.33 3.90
C ASP A 22 5.61 15.11 3.09
N TYR A 23 5.38 14.74 1.83
CA TYR A 23 4.40 15.41 0.98
C TYR A 23 2.94 15.16 1.39
N LEU A 24 2.66 14.14 2.21
CA LEU A 24 1.33 13.91 2.79
C LEU A 24 0.97 14.99 3.81
N TYR A 25 1.96 15.53 4.53
CA TYR A 25 1.78 16.60 5.49
C TYR A 25 1.92 17.95 4.78
N SER A 26 0.82 18.71 4.74
CA SER A 26 0.74 19.95 3.97
C SER A 26 1.81 20.95 4.41
N GLY A 27 2.79 21.24 3.54
CA GLY A 27 3.79 22.30 3.76
C GLY A 27 5.23 21.83 4.01
N CYS A 28 5.53 20.54 3.90
CA CYS A 28 6.84 19.95 4.27
C CYS A 28 7.14 20.05 5.78
N GLN A 29 6.13 20.30 6.61
CA GLN A 29 6.26 20.26 8.06
C GLN A 29 5.41 19.10 8.57
N LEU A 30 6.06 18.20 9.31
CA LEU A 30 5.36 17.26 10.18
C LEU A 30 4.41 18.06 11.09
N PRO A 31 3.29 17.46 11.51
CA PRO A 31 2.42 18.10 12.48
C PRO A 31 3.22 18.54 13.72
N ASP A 32 2.96 19.74 14.23
CA ASP A 32 3.62 20.24 15.45
C ASP A 32 3.32 19.35 16.66
N ASN A 33 2.17 18.66 16.65
CA ASN A 33 1.78 17.68 17.63
C ASN A 33 2.18 16.26 17.17
N PRO A 34 3.09 15.57 17.87
CA PRO A 34 3.46 14.19 17.56
C PRO A 34 2.28 13.22 17.52
N ASP A 35 1.22 13.48 18.29
CA ASP A 35 0.01 12.64 18.29
C ASP A 35 -0.80 12.73 16.98
N ASP A 36 -0.53 13.74 16.14
CA ASP A 36 -1.17 13.90 14.82
C ASP A 36 -0.39 13.17 13.71
N ILE A 37 0.75 12.55 14.03
CA ILE A 37 1.51 11.70 13.09
C ILE A 37 0.75 10.39 12.90
N ILE A 38 0.03 10.32 11.78
CA ILE A 38 -0.76 9.15 11.40
C ILE A 38 -0.01 8.13 10.54
N TYR A 39 1.08 8.52 9.88
CA TYR A 39 1.87 7.67 9.01
C TYR A 39 3.30 7.57 9.53
N ASP A 40 3.92 6.43 9.25
CA ASP A 40 5.29 6.13 9.65
C ASP A 40 5.95 5.27 8.57
N GLU A 41 7.26 5.12 8.67
CA GLU A 41 8.07 4.39 7.73
C GLU A 41 9.16 3.59 8.41
N TRP A 42 9.58 2.52 7.73
CA TRP A 42 10.80 1.81 8.05
C TRP A 42 11.60 1.51 6.77
N PRO A 43 12.94 1.48 6.86
CA PRO A 43 13.78 1.10 5.72
C PRO A 43 13.39 -0.28 5.20
N ALA A 44 13.33 -0.43 3.88
CA ALA A 44 13.10 -1.71 3.23
C ALA A 44 14.33 -2.09 2.39
N ASP A 45 14.54 -3.39 2.19
CA ASP A 45 15.59 -3.87 1.29
C ASP A 45 15.21 -3.51 -0.15
N GLY A 46 15.90 -2.52 -0.72
CA GLY A 46 15.80 -2.15 -2.13
C GLY A 46 16.76 -2.94 -3.02
N ASP A 47 16.54 -2.88 -4.33
CA ASP A 47 17.52 -3.39 -5.29
C ASP A 47 18.80 -2.52 -5.30
N GLU A 48 19.88 -3.02 -5.92
CA GLU A 48 21.14 -2.27 -5.99
C GLU A 48 20.95 -0.90 -6.64
N GLY A 49 21.23 0.16 -5.87
CA GLY A 49 21.04 1.56 -6.30
C GLY A 49 19.64 2.12 -6.09
N GLU A 50 18.79 1.42 -5.33
CA GLU A 50 17.49 1.91 -4.87
C GLU A 50 17.56 2.36 -3.40
N ASP A 51 16.96 3.52 -3.12
CA ASP A 51 16.51 3.89 -1.78
C ASP A 51 15.09 3.33 -1.64
N ALA A 52 14.76 2.63 -0.56
CA ALA A 52 13.47 1.99 -0.40
C ALA A 52 12.97 2.07 1.05
N MET A 53 11.66 2.23 1.19
CA MET A 53 10.98 2.22 2.46
C MET A 53 9.61 1.57 2.32
N MET A 54 9.09 1.10 3.44
CA MET A 54 7.71 0.68 3.53
C MET A 54 6.95 1.68 4.42
N VAL A 55 5.89 2.24 3.86
CA VAL A 55 5.10 3.33 4.47
C VAL A 55 3.77 2.78 4.94
N TYR A 56 3.33 3.13 6.14
CA TYR A 56 2.11 2.59 6.71
C TYR A 56 1.34 3.61 7.56
N GLU A 57 0.05 3.38 7.74
CA GLU A 57 -0.81 4.13 8.66
C GLU A 57 -0.95 3.37 9.98
N TYR A 58 -0.66 4.03 11.10
CA TYR A 58 -0.72 3.43 12.43
C TYR A 58 -2.10 2.81 12.72
N ASN A 59 -2.10 1.60 13.28
CA ASN A 59 -3.29 0.86 13.70
C ASN A 59 -4.29 0.53 12.58
N LYS A 60 -3.96 0.77 11.31
CA LYS A 60 -4.88 0.53 10.18
C LYS A 60 -4.26 -0.22 9.01
N SER A 61 -2.96 -0.06 8.80
CA SER A 61 -2.26 -0.77 7.74
C SER A 61 -2.12 -2.25 8.06
N ALA A 62 -2.27 -3.10 7.04
CA ALA A 62 -2.02 -4.53 7.14
C ALA A 62 -0.68 -4.91 6.50
N THR A 63 -0.35 -4.28 5.38
CA THR A 63 0.88 -4.57 4.61
C THR A 63 1.74 -3.35 4.38
N GLY A 64 1.19 -2.15 4.53
CA GLY A 64 1.84 -0.92 4.10
C GLY A 64 1.92 -0.79 2.58
N VAL A 65 2.62 0.27 2.16
CA VAL A 65 2.94 0.62 0.78
C VAL A 65 4.45 0.57 0.64
N TYR A 66 4.94 -0.31 -0.23
CA TYR A 66 6.35 -0.31 -0.59
C TYR A 66 6.63 0.85 -1.54
N VAL A 67 7.66 1.64 -1.25
CA VAL A 67 8.08 2.77 -2.06
C VAL A 67 9.58 2.66 -2.29
N ALA A 68 10.01 2.67 -3.55
CA ALA A 68 11.42 2.60 -3.92
C ALA A 68 11.77 3.64 -4.98
N TYR A 69 12.85 4.37 -4.79
CA TYR A 69 13.39 5.29 -5.77
C TYR A 69 14.67 4.74 -6.38
N ASN A 70 14.66 4.58 -7.69
CA ASN A 70 15.83 4.17 -8.44
C ASN A 70 16.54 5.40 -9.02
N GLU A 71 17.76 5.65 -8.52
CA GLU A 71 18.53 6.83 -8.92
C GLU A 71 18.98 6.77 -10.39
N ASN A 72 19.19 5.58 -10.95
CA ASN A 72 19.71 5.40 -12.30
C ASN A 72 18.69 5.79 -13.38
N VAL A 73 17.41 5.50 -13.13
CA VAL A 73 16.31 5.79 -14.07
C VAL A 73 15.42 6.95 -13.61
N HIS A 74 15.72 7.55 -12.47
CA HIS A 74 14.96 8.64 -11.86
C HIS A 74 13.46 8.33 -11.73
N ALA A 75 13.17 7.13 -11.23
CA ALA A 75 11.82 6.59 -11.13
C ALA A 75 11.49 6.16 -9.70
N LEU A 76 10.31 6.54 -9.24
CA LEU A 76 9.74 6.09 -7.99
C LEU A 76 8.71 5.00 -8.28
N SER A 77 8.95 3.79 -7.76
CA SER A 77 8.02 2.68 -7.81
C SER A 77 7.23 2.62 -6.51
N LEU A 78 5.93 2.40 -6.62
CA LEU A 78 5.05 2.19 -5.47
C LEU A 78 4.30 0.88 -5.66
N GLU A 79 4.33 0.01 -4.65
CA GLU A 79 3.72 -1.32 -4.72
C GLU A 79 2.74 -1.58 -3.56
N LEU A 80 1.68 -2.34 -3.87
CA LEU A 80 0.64 -2.76 -2.94
C LEU A 80 0.47 -4.27 -2.96
N SER A 81 0.37 -4.86 -1.77
CA SER A 81 0.04 -6.27 -1.62
C SER A 81 -1.36 -6.61 -2.18
N PRO A 82 -1.57 -7.83 -2.73
CA PRO A 82 -2.87 -8.30 -3.18
C PRO A 82 -3.97 -8.35 -2.11
N TRP A 83 -3.60 -8.32 -0.84
CA TRP A 83 -4.52 -8.32 0.31
C TRP A 83 -4.32 -7.13 1.25
N ALA A 84 -3.67 -6.05 0.77
CA ALA A 84 -3.51 -4.79 1.49
C ALA A 84 -4.85 -4.31 2.09
N SER A 85 -4.80 -3.65 3.25
CA SER A 85 -6.01 -3.11 3.90
C SER A 85 -6.60 -1.94 3.11
N ASP A 86 -7.82 -1.53 3.43
CA ASP A 86 -8.42 -0.35 2.79
C ASP A 86 -7.61 0.93 3.13
N ALA A 87 -7.00 0.99 4.31
CA ALA A 87 -6.10 2.08 4.69
C ALA A 87 -4.80 2.08 3.88
N ASP A 88 -4.20 0.91 3.63
CA ASP A 88 -3.03 0.79 2.75
C ASP A 88 -3.34 1.33 1.34
N VAL A 89 -4.51 0.98 0.80
CA VAL A 89 -4.95 1.48 -0.52
C VAL A 89 -5.16 3.00 -0.49
N SER A 90 -5.78 3.53 0.56
CA SER A 90 -5.98 4.98 0.67
C SER A 90 -4.66 5.74 0.82
N LEU A 91 -3.73 5.23 1.62
CA LEU A 91 -2.37 5.75 1.77
C LEU A 91 -1.63 5.74 0.42
N TYR A 92 -1.71 4.64 -0.33
CA TYR A 92 -1.14 4.52 -1.66
C TYR A 92 -1.63 5.62 -2.62
N VAL A 93 -2.95 5.83 -2.67
CA VAL A 93 -3.56 6.88 -3.49
C VAL A 93 -3.07 8.26 -3.09
N LYS A 94 -3.03 8.54 -1.78
CA LYS A 94 -2.55 9.82 -1.24
C LYS A 94 -1.08 10.06 -1.58
N LEU A 95 -0.21 9.05 -1.42
CA LEU A 95 1.22 9.14 -1.72
C LEU A 95 1.44 9.48 -3.20
N VAL A 96 0.83 8.71 -4.10
CA VAL A 96 0.94 8.92 -5.55
C VAL A 96 0.53 10.35 -5.91
N ASN A 97 -0.64 10.79 -5.46
CA ASN A 97 -1.16 12.10 -5.79
C ASN A 97 -0.36 13.24 -5.14
N ALA A 98 0.17 13.06 -3.92
CA ALA A 98 1.01 14.03 -3.25
C ALA A 98 2.34 14.25 -4.00
N VAL A 99 2.99 13.16 -4.43
CA VAL A 99 4.22 13.22 -5.24
C VAL A 99 3.95 13.93 -6.56
N LEU A 100 2.88 13.59 -7.29
CA LEU A 100 2.53 14.25 -8.56
C LEU A 100 2.18 15.73 -8.39
N LYS A 101 1.50 16.08 -7.30
CA LYS A 101 1.19 17.49 -6.97
C LYS A 101 2.46 18.29 -6.73
N LYS A 102 3.46 17.72 -6.05
CA LYS A 102 4.75 18.37 -5.81
C LYS A 102 5.62 18.43 -7.06
N HIS A 103 5.52 17.43 -7.93
CA HIS A 103 6.32 17.26 -9.15
C HIS A 103 5.44 17.23 -10.40
N PRO A 104 4.86 18.37 -10.84
CA PRO A 104 3.84 18.40 -11.90
C PRO A 104 4.35 18.02 -13.29
N ARG A 105 5.67 17.88 -13.48
CA ARG A 105 6.29 17.39 -14.73
C ARG A 105 6.51 15.87 -14.73
N ALA A 106 6.40 15.23 -13.57
CA ALA A 106 6.52 13.79 -13.47
C ALA A 106 5.29 13.11 -14.09
N LYS A 107 5.48 11.88 -14.56
CA LYS A 107 4.44 11.09 -15.22
C LYS A 107 4.19 9.81 -14.45
N LEU A 108 2.93 9.53 -14.16
CA LEU A 108 2.49 8.29 -13.53
C LEU A 108 2.20 7.24 -14.59
N TYR A 109 2.77 6.05 -14.40
CA TYR A 109 2.58 4.89 -15.24
C TYR A 109 1.93 3.76 -14.44
N ALA A 110 0.86 3.19 -14.99
CA ALA A 110 0.32 1.89 -14.60
C ALA A 110 0.64 0.90 -15.71
N GLN A 111 1.74 0.15 -15.55
CA GLN A 111 2.33 -0.65 -16.63
C GLN A 111 2.65 0.23 -17.85
N TYR A 112 1.83 0.17 -18.91
CA TYR A 112 2.01 0.92 -20.15
C TYR A 112 1.10 2.16 -20.25
N ASP A 113 0.13 2.31 -19.33
CA ASP A 113 -0.83 3.41 -19.35
C ASP A 113 -0.28 4.63 -18.62
N ILE A 114 -0.37 5.81 -19.24
CA ILE A 114 -0.05 7.10 -18.60
C ILE A 114 -1.30 7.64 -17.92
N LEU A 115 -1.18 7.93 -16.62
CA LEU A 115 -2.25 8.46 -15.79
C LEU A 115 -1.92 9.89 -15.35
N LYS A 116 -2.96 10.71 -15.11
CA LYS A 116 -2.80 12.06 -14.54
C LYS A 116 -2.67 12.06 -13.01
N GLY A 117 -3.02 10.94 -12.38
CA GLY A 117 -3.18 10.75 -10.95
C GLY A 117 -4.16 9.59 -10.72
N LEU A 118 -4.46 9.31 -9.46
CA LEU A 118 -5.45 8.31 -9.06
C LEU A 118 -6.73 9.00 -8.57
N THR A 119 -7.87 8.51 -9.01
CA THR A 119 -9.18 9.03 -8.64
C THR A 119 -9.82 8.22 -7.50
N GLU A 120 -10.87 8.76 -6.89
CA GLU A 120 -11.69 8.01 -5.92
C GLU A 120 -12.28 6.72 -6.52
N GLU A 121 -12.56 6.70 -7.81
CA GLU A 121 -13.07 5.51 -8.49
C GLU A 121 -11.98 4.45 -8.63
N ASP A 122 -10.73 4.86 -8.89
CA ASP A 122 -9.59 3.96 -8.89
C ASP A 122 -9.36 3.37 -7.49
N GLU A 123 -9.48 4.17 -6.44
CA GLU A 123 -9.39 3.72 -5.04
C GLU A 123 -10.45 2.65 -4.72
N LYS A 124 -11.72 2.94 -5.01
CA LYS A 124 -12.83 2.00 -4.82
C LYS A 124 -12.62 0.70 -5.58
N LYS A 125 -12.13 0.80 -6.83
CA LYS A 125 -11.83 -0.37 -7.65
C LYS A 125 -10.68 -1.19 -7.08
N MET A 126 -9.62 -0.55 -6.59
CA MET A 126 -8.50 -1.25 -5.94
C MET A 126 -8.95 -2.02 -4.71
N ILE A 127 -9.78 -1.42 -3.86
CA ILE A 127 -10.38 -2.07 -2.69
C ILE A 127 -11.22 -3.29 -3.12
N ALA A 128 -12.11 -3.11 -4.11
CA ALA A 128 -12.97 -4.18 -4.61
C ALA A 128 -12.17 -5.34 -5.23
N ASP A 129 -11.07 -5.03 -5.94
CA ASP A 129 -10.18 -6.01 -6.54
C ASP A 129 -9.49 -6.87 -5.46
N ARG A 130 -9.05 -6.25 -4.36
CA ARG A 130 -8.41 -6.94 -3.21
C ARG A 130 -9.40 -7.79 -2.43
N GLN A 131 -10.61 -7.29 -2.19
CA GLN A 131 -11.69 -8.11 -1.63
C GLN A 131 -12.00 -9.31 -2.54
N SER A 132 -12.07 -9.09 -3.86
CA SER A 132 -12.29 -10.16 -4.84
C SER A 132 -11.14 -11.18 -4.86
N TYR A 133 -9.90 -10.73 -4.65
CA TYR A 133 -8.74 -11.60 -4.53
C TYR A 133 -8.86 -12.54 -3.32
N VAL A 134 -9.15 -12.00 -2.13
CA VAL A 134 -9.36 -12.81 -0.92
C VAL A 134 -10.55 -13.76 -1.08
N LYS A 135 -11.66 -13.32 -1.70
CA LYS A 135 -12.79 -14.20 -2.02
C LYS A 135 -12.38 -15.38 -2.91
N ARG A 136 -11.45 -15.19 -3.86
CA ARG A 136 -10.94 -16.29 -4.69
C ARG A 136 -10.12 -17.27 -3.87
N LEU A 137 -9.25 -16.78 -2.99
CA LEU A 137 -8.46 -17.63 -2.09
C LEU A 137 -9.36 -18.46 -1.16
N LEU A 138 -10.41 -17.86 -0.60
CA LEU A 138 -11.39 -18.56 0.24
C LEU A 138 -12.19 -19.66 -0.48
N LYS A 139 -12.27 -19.61 -1.82
CA LYS A 139 -12.90 -20.67 -2.61
C LYS A 139 -11.95 -21.85 -2.87
N THR A 140 -10.65 -21.67 -2.69
CA THR A 140 -9.70 -22.77 -2.77
C THR A 140 -9.86 -23.65 -1.53
N LYS A 141 -9.76 -24.97 -1.68
CA LYS A 141 -9.79 -25.90 -0.54
C LYS A 141 -8.45 -25.94 0.21
N ASP A 142 -7.43 -25.30 -0.37
CA ASP A 142 -6.09 -25.22 0.17
C ASP A 142 -5.97 -24.09 1.19
N GLY A 143 -4.91 -24.14 1.99
CA GLY A 143 -4.53 -23.01 2.81
C GLY A 143 -3.77 -21.94 1.99
N PHE A 144 -3.72 -20.73 2.52
CA PHE A 144 -2.91 -19.64 1.95
C PHE A 144 -2.25 -18.84 3.07
N THR A 145 -1.13 -18.19 2.74
CA THR A 145 -0.41 -17.30 3.65
C THR A 145 -0.63 -15.86 3.21
N MET A 146 -0.95 -15.00 4.17
CA MET A 146 -0.98 -13.55 4.00
C MET A 146 0.22 -12.97 4.75
N GLU A 147 1.14 -12.37 4.03
CA GLU A 147 2.30 -11.66 4.60
C GLU A 147 1.91 -10.21 4.91
N GLY A 148 2.27 -9.77 6.11
CA GLY A 148 1.88 -8.46 6.67
C GLY A 148 3.09 -7.58 6.96
N LEU A 149 2.84 -6.43 7.58
CA LEU A 149 3.89 -5.54 8.08
C LEU A 149 4.76 -6.25 9.12
N PHE A 150 4.15 -6.80 10.16
CA PHE A 150 4.86 -7.35 11.32
C PHE A 150 4.61 -8.86 11.48
N HIS A 151 3.41 -9.32 11.13
CA HIS A 151 2.99 -10.70 11.32
C HIS A 151 2.48 -11.31 10.01
N GLY A 152 2.99 -12.50 9.69
CA GLY A 152 2.42 -13.36 8.66
C GLY A 152 1.34 -14.27 9.22
N PHE A 153 0.30 -14.52 8.45
CA PHE A 153 -0.81 -15.40 8.84
C PHE A 153 -1.04 -16.50 7.81
N THR A 154 -0.85 -17.76 8.21
CA THR A 154 -1.19 -18.93 7.39
C THR A 154 -2.56 -19.47 7.80
N LEU A 155 -3.50 -19.43 6.86
CA LEU A 155 -4.85 -19.89 7.05
C LEU A 155 -5.07 -21.23 6.35
N LYS A 156 -5.70 -22.18 7.05
CA LYS A 156 -6.35 -23.33 6.40
C LYS A 156 -7.84 -23.01 6.25
N VAL A 157 -8.34 -22.93 5.02
CA VAL A 157 -9.74 -22.54 4.75
C VAL A 157 -10.75 -23.43 5.48
N ALA A 158 -10.45 -24.72 5.63
CA ALA A 158 -11.28 -25.67 6.38
C ALA A 158 -11.48 -25.31 7.88
N HIS A 159 -10.62 -24.47 8.46
CA HIS A 159 -10.69 -24.07 9.86
C HIS A 159 -11.44 -22.74 10.06
N LEU A 160 -11.84 -22.06 8.98
CA LEU A 160 -12.61 -20.83 9.09
C LEU A 160 -14.02 -21.11 9.57
N ARG A 161 -14.46 -20.32 10.54
CA ARG A 161 -15.89 -20.22 10.86
C ARG A 161 -16.64 -19.71 9.64
N LEU A 162 -17.71 -20.41 9.26
CA LEU A 162 -18.57 -20.01 8.15
C LEU A 162 -19.26 -18.68 8.48
N ALA A 163 -19.15 -17.72 7.55
CA ALA A 163 -19.92 -16.49 7.56
C ALA A 163 -21.17 -16.62 6.67
N PRO A 164 -22.18 -15.72 6.79
CA PRO A 164 -23.39 -15.79 5.97
C PRO A 164 -23.13 -15.69 4.46
N THR A 165 -22.07 -14.98 4.05
CA THR A 165 -21.65 -14.87 2.65
C THR A 165 -20.13 -14.84 2.54
N LEU A 166 -19.59 -15.21 1.37
CA LEU A 166 -18.16 -15.08 1.08
C LEU A 166 -17.68 -13.62 1.09
N ASP A 167 -18.57 -12.67 0.79
CA ASP A 167 -18.27 -11.24 0.84
C ASP A 167 -17.97 -10.77 2.27
N ILE A 168 -18.83 -11.18 3.22
CA ILE A 168 -18.63 -10.91 4.65
C ILE A 168 -17.37 -11.61 5.13
N GLN A 169 -17.17 -12.88 4.77
CA GLN A 169 -16.00 -13.65 5.19
C GLN A 169 -14.68 -13.03 4.72
N ALA A 170 -14.62 -12.60 3.45
CA ALA A 170 -13.42 -11.97 2.90
C ALA A 170 -13.12 -10.62 3.54
N ARG A 171 -14.15 -9.81 3.81
CA ARG A 171 -14.00 -8.53 4.49
C ARG A 171 -13.52 -8.73 5.93
N ASP A 172 -14.18 -9.60 6.68
CA ASP A 172 -13.86 -9.85 8.08
C ASP A 172 -12.45 -10.45 8.21
N LEU A 173 -12.02 -11.31 7.28
CA LEU A 173 -10.64 -11.81 7.22
C LEU A 173 -9.62 -10.70 6.97
N ARG A 174 -9.89 -9.77 6.04
CA ARG A 174 -8.99 -8.63 5.80
C ARG A 174 -8.89 -7.72 7.02
N GLN A 175 -10.00 -7.49 7.72
CA GLN A 175 -10.00 -6.70 8.96
C GLN A 175 -9.22 -7.40 10.06
N MET A 176 -9.51 -8.68 10.33
CA MET A 176 -8.78 -9.47 11.33
C MET A 176 -7.28 -9.50 11.03
N PHE A 177 -6.89 -9.61 9.76
CA PHE A 177 -5.49 -9.59 9.37
C PHE A 177 -4.83 -8.23 9.61
N ALA A 178 -5.55 -7.12 9.38
CA ALA A 178 -5.06 -5.79 9.71
C ALA A 178 -4.92 -5.60 11.22
N ASP A 179 -5.93 -6.00 12.01
CA ASP A 179 -5.92 -5.89 13.47
C ASP A 179 -4.73 -6.67 14.08
N MET A 180 -4.47 -7.87 13.57
CA MET A 180 -3.35 -8.72 13.99
C MET A 180 -1.98 -8.02 13.84
N GLN A 181 -1.82 -7.11 12.88
CA GLN A 181 -0.55 -6.38 12.72
C GLN A 181 -0.24 -5.47 13.92
N TRP A 182 -1.23 -5.15 14.74
CA TRP A 182 -1.10 -4.19 15.83
C TRP A 182 -1.37 -4.81 17.20
N GLU A 183 -1.55 -6.14 17.26
CA GLU A 183 -1.58 -6.88 18.51
C GLU A 183 -0.18 -6.84 19.16
N LYS A 184 -0.14 -6.64 20.49
CA LYS A 184 1.13 -6.68 21.21
C LYS A 184 1.53 -8.15 21.40
N ASP A 185 2.77 -8.48 21.01
CA ASP A 185 3.43 -9.75 21.37
C ASP A 185 3.44 -10.00 22.89
#